data_AF-A0A9E4QNW0-F1
#
_entry.id   AF-A0A9E4QNW0-F1
#
_cell.length_a   1.000
_cell.length_b   1.000
_cell.length_c   1.000
_cell.angle_alpha   90.00
_cell.angle_beta   90.00
_cell.angle_gamma   90.00
#
_symmetry.space_group_name_H-M   'P 1'
#
loop_
_entity.id
_entity.type
_entity.pdbx_description
1 polymer ?
#
loop_
_entity_poly.entity_id
_entity_poly.type
_entity_poly.pdbx_seq_one_letter_code
_entity_poly.pdbx_strand_id
1 'polypeptide(L)'
;MTTTKSPVIRGLQTREEKLKLDYGKSILPYVPSEVDDFETEAIRYLKGEWESEDLFTMYRLIRGVYGQRQVDVNMMRVKIPSGAMTADQLDAFGEVVANYVPLKKGHIT
;
A
#
# COMPACT_ATOMS: atom_id res chain seq x y z
N MET A 1 16.93 -7.14 25.81
CA MET A 1 15.46 -7.20 25.70
C MET A 1 15.08 -6.32 24.52
N THR A 2 15.08 -6.89 23.31
CA THR A 2 14.62 -6.22 22.09
C THR A 2 13.11 -6.19 22.12
N THR A 3 12.55 -5.01 22.39
CA THR A 3 11.11 -4.79 22.33
C THR A 3 10.70 -4.82 20.87
N THR A 4 9.98 -5.86 20.48
CA THR A 4 9.21 -5.96 19.23
C THR A 4 8.31 -4.75 19.11
N LYS A 5 8.76 -3.72 18.37
CA LYS A 5 7.89 -2.61 18.01
C LYS A 5 7.11 -3.03 16.77
N SER A 6 5.99 -3.71 17.04
CA SER A 6 4.95 -4.00 16.05
C SER A 6 4.69 -2.78 15.15
N PRO A 7 4.24 -3.00 13.90
CA PRO A 7 3.91 -1.91 12.99
C PRO A 7 2.89 -0.97 13.66
N VAL A 8 3.02 0.33 13.45
CA VAL A 8 1.99 1.27 13.84
C VAL A 8 0.75 0.99 12.98
N ILE A 9 -0.39 0.83 13.66
CA ILE A 9 -1.67 0.66 12.99
C ILE A 9 -2.72 1.58 13.64
N ARG A 10 -2.96 2.72 13.00
CA ARG A 10 -4.00 3.71 13.28
C ARG A 10 -5.23 3.49 12.40
N GLY A 11 -5.08 2.73 11.31
CA GLY A 11 -6.17 2.26 10.45
C GLY A 11 -7.16 1.34 11.16
N LEU A 12 -8.15 0.85 10.42
CA LEU A 12 -9.27 0.06 10.96
C LEU A 12 -8.81 -1.33 11.42
N GLN A 13 -8.91 -1.60 12.72
CA GLN A 13 -8.47 -2.87 13.33
C GLN A 13 -9.63 -3.84 13.51
N THR A 14 -10.78 -3.32 13.92
CA THR A 14 -11.90 -4.12 14.40
C THR A 14 -13.00 -4.25 13.34
N ARG A 15 -13.82 -5.30 13.48
CA ARG A 15 -15.02 -5.46 12.65
C ARG A 15 -15.98 -4.29 12.82
N GLU A 16 -16.14 -3.78 14.03
CA GLU A 16 -17.04 -2.67 14.33
C GLU A 16 -16.62 -1.37 13.65
N GLU A 17 -15.32 -1.06 13.65
CA GLU A 17 -14.79 0.09 12.92
C GLU A 17 -15.03 -0.02 11.41
N LYS A 18 -14.79 -1.20 10.84
CA LYS A 18 -15.04 -1.45 9.41
C LYS A 18 -16.52 -1.27 9.04
N LEU A 19 -17.44 -1.73 9.89
CA LEU A 19 -18.88 -1.59 9.67
C LEU A 19 -19.38 -0.14 9.72
N LYS A 20 -18.61 0.80 10.27
CA LYS A 20 -18.95 2.23 10.29
C LYS A 20 -18.59 2.96 9.00
N LEU A 21 -17.86 2.33 8.07
CA LEU A 21 -17.48 2.95 6.81
C LEU A 21 -18.67 3.09 5.85
N ASP A 22 -18.64 4.14 5.05
CA ASP A 22 -19.59 4.36 3.96
C ASP A 22 -19.20 3.55 2.71
N TYR A 23 -19.80 2.37 2.57
CA TYR A 23 -19.66 1.51 1.37
C TYR A 23 -20.60 1.91 0.22
N GLY A 24 -21.45 2.94 0.38
CA GLY A 24 -22.38 3.38 -0.65
C GLY A 24 -21.69 4.07 -1.83
N LYS A 25 -20.50 4.67 -1.59
CA LYS A 25 -19.73 5.41 -2.60
C LYS A 25 -18.73 4.56 -3.36
N SER A 26 -18.25 3.46 -2.78
CA SER A 26 -17.22 2.60 -3.39
C SER A 26 -17.18 1.23 -2.74
N ILE A 27 -16.70 0.23 -3.48
CA ILE A 27 -16.52 -1.14 -2.97
C ILE A 27 -15.44 -1.19 -1.88
N LEU A 28 -14.45 -0.29 -1.94
CA LEU A 28 -13.39 -0.14 -0.94
C LEU A 28 -13.34 1.32 -0.49
N PRO A 29 -13.91 1.64 0.68
CA PRO A 29 -13.85 2.99 1.22
C PRO A 29 -12.41 3.43 1.44
N TYR A 30 -12.12 4.69 1.13
CA TYR A 30 -10.82 5.29 1.40
C TYR A 30 -10.64 5.51 2.90
N VAL A 31 -9.50 5.04 3.43
CA VAL A 31 -9.13 5.17 4.85
C VAL A 31 -7.79 5.91 4.95
N PRO A 32 -7.79 7.23 5.23
CA PRO A 32 -6.55 8.03 5.26
C PRO A 32 -5.46 7.47 6.18
N SER A 33 -5.85 6.98 7.35
CA SER A 33 -4.89 6.46 8.33
C SER A 33 -4.14 5.22 7.86
N GLU A 34 -4.68 4.43 6.93
CA GLU A 34 -3.93 3.31 6.34
C GLU A 34 -2.76 3.78 5.46
N VAL A 35 -2.92 4.94 4.81
CA VAL A 35 -1.85 5.59 4.03
C VAL A 35 -0.80 6.14 4.99
N ASP A 36 -1.22 6.86 6.03
CA ASP A 36 -0.32 7.44 7.04
C ASP A 36 0.50 6.35 7.78
N ASP A 37 -0.14 5.20 8.07
CA ASP A 37 0.53 4.05 8.67
C ASP A 37 1.59 3.47 7.74
N PHE A 38 1.27 3.30 6.45
CA PHE A 38 2.23 2.78 5.49
C PHE A 38 3.42 3.72 5.30
N GLU A 39 3.18 5.02 5.19
CA GLU A 39 4.24 6.03 5.12
C GLU A 39 5.12 6.00 6.38
N THR A 40 4.49 6.00 7.56
CA THR A 40 5.21 5.91 8.85
C THR A 40 6.15 4.71 8.86
N GLU A 41 5.62 3.53 8.52
CA GLU A 41 6.38 2.28 8.58
C GLU A 41 7.45 2.18 7.49
N ALA A 42 7.21 2.71 6.30
CA ALA A 42 8.22 2.81 5.25
C ALA A 42 9.38 3.72 5.68
N ILE A 43 9.09 4.87 6.28
CA ILE A 43 10.13 5.78 6.81
C ILE A 43 10.93 5.09 7.93
N ARG A 44 10.26 4.40 8.86
CA ARG A 44 10.92 3.63 9.93
C ARG A 44 11.84 2.57 9.34
N TYR A 45 11.42 1.88 8.28
CA TYR A 45 12.24 0.88 7.59
C TYR A 45 13.49 1.52 6.98
N LEU A 46 13.34 2.62 6.26
CA LEU A 46 14.46 3.36 5.66
C LEU A 46 15.44 3.90 6.71
N LYS A 47 14.99 4.15 7.94
CA LYS A 47 15.83 4.55 9.08
C LYS A 47 16.49 3.37 9.82
N GLY A 48 16.23 2.12 9.41
CA GLY A 48 16.73 0.93 10.08
C GLY A 48 16.05 0.65 11.43
N GLU A 49 14.85 1.17 11.66
CA GLU A 49 14.09 1.00 12.91
C GLU A 49 13.23 -0.27 12.94
N TRP A 50 13.26 -1.06 11.86
CA TRP A 50 12.65 -2.39 11.80
C TRP A 50 13.64 -3.45 12.26
N GLU A 51 13.14 -4.46 12.97
CA GLU A 51 14.00 -5.54 13.50
C GLU A 51 14.62 -6.41 12.40
N SER A 52 13.90 -6.63 11.30
CA SER A 52 14.40 -7.36 10.15
C SER A 52 13.70 -6.96 8.86
N GLU A 53 14.39 -7.18 7.73
CA GLU A 53 13.84 -7.01 6.39
C GLU A 53 12.67 -7.97 6.12
N ASP A 54 12.73 -9.19 6.67
CA ASP A 54 11.65 -10.18 6.52
C ASP A 54 10.34 -9.69 7.12
N LEU A 55 10.38 -9.07 8.29
CA LEU A 55 9.18 -8.52 8.94
C LEU A 55 8.59 -7.35 8.14
N PHE A 56 9.43 -6.46 7.62
CA PHE A 56 8.97 -5.38 6.76
C PHE A 56 8.42 -5.91 5.43
N THR A 57 9.04 -6.96 4.88
CA THR A 57 8.57 -7.65 3.69
C THR A 57 7.17 -8.22 3.90
N MET A 58 6.91 -8.91 5.01
CA MET A 58 5.57 -9.39 5.33
C MET A 58 4.57 -8.24 5.46
N TYR A 59 4.96 -7.14 6.11
CA TYR A 59 4.11 -5.96 6.28
C TYR A 59 3.70 -5.28 4.96
N ARG A 60 4.64 -5.11 4.03
CA ARG A 60 4.37 -4.45 2.73
C ARG A 60 3.68 -5.39 1.72
N LEU A 61 3.92 -6.70 1.81
CA LEU A 61 3.29 -7.69 0.92
C LEU A 61 1.77 -7.73 1.06
N ILE A 62 1.25 -7.70 2.29
CA ILE A 62 -0.20 -7.67 2.53
C ILE A 62 -0.86 -6.37 2.04
N ARG A 63 -0.07 -5.32 1.76
CA ARG A 63 -0.50 -4.04 1.18
C ARG A 63 -0.25 -3.95 -0.33
N GLY A 64 0.10 -5.07 -0.96
CA GLY A 64 0.27 -5.14 -2.41
C GLY A 64 1.61 -4.61 -2.91
N VAL A 65 2.61 -4.43 -2.06
CA VAL A 65 3.94 -3.96 -2.45
C VAL A 65 4.92 -5.13 -2.47
N TYR A 66 5.39 -5.50 -3.66
CA TYR A 66 6.23 -6.68 -3.90
C TYR A 66 7.63 -6.28 -4.36
N GLY A 67 8.64 -7.04 -3.95
CA GLY A 67 9.99 -6.87 -4.49
C GLY A 67 10.05 -7.31 -5.95
N GLN A 68 11.02 -6.79 -6.69
CA GLN A 68 11.36 -7.28 -8.03
C GLN A 68 12.77 -7.85 -8.06
N ARG A 69 13.13 -8.52 -9.17
CA ARG A 69 14.52 -8.96 -9.40
C ARG A 69 15.48 -7.79 -9.66
N GLN A 70 14.93 -6.64 -10.04
CA GLN A 70 15.68 -5.40 -10.21
C GLN A 70 15.94 -4.78 -8.84
N VAL A 71 17.14 -4.23 -8.68
CA VAL A 71 17.57 -3.57 -7.43
C VAL A 71 16.79 -2.26 -7.26
N ASP A 72 16.48 -1.92 -6.01
CA ASP A 72 15.85 -0.66 -5.58
C ASP A 72 14.47 -0.33 -6.19
N VAL A 73 13.75 -1.33 -6.72
CA VAL A 73 12.39 -1.14 -7.24
C VAL A 73 11.41 -2.14 -6.64
N ASN A 74 10.15 -1.70 -6.54
CA ASN A 74 9.04 -2.51 -6.06
C ASN A 74 7.89 -2.47 -7.07
N MET A 75 7.16 -3.58 -7.19
CA MET A 75 5.88 -3.64 -7.89
C MET A 75 4.76 -3.28 -6.92
N MET A 76 3.85 -2.40 -7.33
CA MET A 76 2.62 -2.11 -6.61
C MET A 76 1.43 -2.76 -7.32
N ARG A 77 0.70 -3.63 -6.62
CA ARG A 77 -0.53 -4.25 -7.09
C ARG A 77 -1.72 -3.44 -6.57
N VAL A 78 -2.50 -2.87 -7.49
CA VAL A 78 -3.68 -2.08 -7.15
C VAL A 78 -4.94 -2.90 -7.40
N LYS A 79 -5.86 -2.88 -6.41
CA LYS A 79 -7.11 -3.61 -6.49
C LYS A 79 -8.16 -2.76 -7.22
N ILE A 80 -8.63 -3.28 -8.35
CA ILE A 80 -9.71 -2.67 -9.14
C ILE A 80 -10.90 -3.65 -9.11
N PRO A 81 -11.88 -3.45 -8.21
CA PRO A 81 -13.02 -4.34 -8.11
C PRO A 81 -13.75 -4.50 -9.44
N SER A 82 -13.97 -5.75 -9.86
CA SER A 82 -14.59 -6.10 -11.15
C SER A 82 -13.87 -5.54 -12.39
N GLY A 83 -12.66 -5.01 -12.26
CA GLY A 83 -11.95 -4.33 -13.35
C GLY A 83 -12.58 -2.99 -13.77
N ALA A 84 -13.57 -2.48 -13.01
CA ALA A 84 -14.30 -1.27 -13.37
C ALA A 84 -13.57 -0.02 -12.85
N MET A 85 -13.29 0.93 -13.76
CA MET A 85 -12.73 2.24 -13.45
C MET A 85 -13.21 3.30 -14.45
N THR A 86 -13.19 4.57 -14.06
CA THR A 86 -13.42 5.69 -14.97
C THR A 86 -12.17 6.03 -15.79
N ALA A 87 -12.33 6.82 -16.86
CA ALA A 87 -11.20 7.32 -17.63
C ALA A 87 -10.23 8.14 -16.74
N ASP A 88 -10.76 9.03 -15.90
CA ASP A 88 -9.95 9.84 -14.98
C ASP A 88 -9.15 8.97 -13.99
N GLN A 89 -9.71 7.85 -13.53
CA GLN A 89 -8.99 6.89 -12.68
C GLN A 89 -7.85 6.19 -13.44
N LEU A 90 -8.06 5.87 -14.72
CA LEU A 90 -7.01 5.32 -15.58
C LEU A 90 -5.90 6.34 -15.83
N ASP A 91 -6.26 7.61 -16.06
CA ASP A 91 -5.30 8.70 -16.25
C ASP A 91 -4.44 8.91 -14.99
N ALA A 92 -5.04 8.81 -13.79
CA ALA A 92 -4.30 8.86 -12.54
C ALA A 92 -3.22 7.77 -12.43
N PHE A 93 -3.47 6.55 -12.94
CA PHE A 93 -2.41 5.53 -13.05
C PHE A 93 -1.31 5.96 -14.01
N GLY A 94 -1.68 6.58 -15.14
CA GLY A 94 -0.74 7.14 -16.11
C GLY A 94 0.21 8.17 -15.47
N GLU A 95 -0.32 9.09 -14.67
CA GLU A 95 0.46 10.09 -13.94
C GLU A 95 1.43 9.45 -12.94
N VAL A 96 0.97 8.48 -12.14
CA VAL A 96 1.82 7.75 -11.19
C VAL A 96 2.95 7.01 -11.92
N VAL A 97 2.62 6.33 -13.02
CA VAL A 97 3.61 5.61 -13.84
C VAL A 97 4.63 6.58 -14.46
N ALA A 98 4.19 7.74 -14.94
CA ALA A 98 5.06 8.75 -15.53
C ALA A 98 6.06 9.35 -14.52
N ASN A 99 5.62 9.52 -13.27
CA ASN A 99 6.40 10.18 -12.22
C ASN A 99 7.31 9.22 -11.44
N TYR A 100 6.88 7.97 -11.21
CA TYR A 100 7.53 7.08 -10.24
C TYR A 100 8.06 5.77 -10.83
N VAL A 101 7.66 5.37 -12.04
CA VAL A 101 8.10 4.10 -12.64
C VAL A 101 9.21 4.35 -13.67
N PRO A 102 10.45 3.86 -13.46
CA PRO A 102 11.59 4.17 -14.35
C PRO A 102 11.35 3.83 -15.82
N LEU A 103 10.62 2.74 -16.09
CA LEU A 103 10.33 2.28 -17.44
C LEU A 103 9.05 2.85 -18.04
N LYS A 104 8.26 3.62 -17.28
CA LYS A 104 6.95 4.14 -17.66
C LYS A 104 6.01 3.05 -18.20
N LYS A 105 6.04 1.87 -17.58
CA LYS A 105 5.24 0.69 -17.95
C LYS A 105 4.40 0.23 -16.78
N GLY A 106 3.13 -0.08 -17.06
CA GLY A 106 2.23 -0.83 -16.19
C GLY A 106 1.90 -2.19 -16.80
N HIS A 107 1.46 -3.13 -15.96
CA HIS A 107 0.95 -4.43 -16.40
C HIS A 107 -0.47 -4.61 -15.88
N ILE A 108 -1.39 -4.95 -16.78
CA ILE A 108 -2.78 -5.26 -16.45
C ILE A 108 -2.89 -6.79 -16.33
N THR A 109 -3.42 -7.26 -15.20
CA THR A 109 -3.60 -8.69 -14.88
C THR A 109 -5.06 -9.08 -14.88
#